data_AF-A0A3N5A9J8-F1
#
_entry.id   AF-A0A3N5A9J8-F1
#
_cell.length_a   1.000
_cell.length_b   1.000
_cell.length_c   1.000
_cell.angle_alpha   90.00
_cell.angle_beta   90.00
_cell.angle_gamma   90.00
#
_symmetry.space_group_name_H-M   'P 1'
#
loop_
_entity.id
_entity.type
_entity.pdbx_description
1 polymer ?
#
loop_
_entity_poly.entity_id
_entity_poly.type
_entity_poly.pdbx_seq_one_letter_code
_entity_poly.pdbx_strand_id
1 'polypeptide(L)'
;MPNTKKASKNQSKKNKDKVADEKGLDFPRAWVEFPDPADEEQVFRCDLTWLTSRWTCIFGSGCQGIQAGRASDGCCTLGAHFSDEDDEQRVAEHVARLTPELWQFHDVGSESGWTQLDDDGEKQTRRWDGACIFLNRPGFPAGAGCSLHILALKSGQEPLETKPDVCWQLPIRRTYDWIDRPDDTRVLQVSIGEYDRRGWGPGGHDLHWWCTSATSAHGAGEPVYVSYRAELTELMGPQAYAELVKLCEARLASLLPMAPHPADPA
;
A
#
# COMPACT_ATOMS: atom_id res chain seq x y z
N MET A 1 -2.39 -36.04 29.42
CA MET A 1 -2.23 -35.17 28.23
C MET A 1 -3.51 -34.37 27.98
N PRO A 2 -3.72 -33.18 28.58
CA PRO A 2 -4.85 -32.33 28.26
C PRO A 2 -4.36 -30.92 27.87
N ASN A 3 -4.00 -30.67 26.61
CA ASN A 3 -3.82 -29.28 26.17
C ASN A 3 -3.94 -29.02 24.66
N THR A 4 -3.92 -30.05 23.81
CA THR A 4 -4.00 -29.89 22.35
C THR A 4 -5.38 -29.45 21.85
N LYS A 5 -6.47 -29.95 22.44
CA LYS A 5 -7.84 -29.55 22.05
C LYS A 5 -8.20 -28.10 22.43
N LYS A 6 -7.61 -27.56 23.50
CA LYS A 6 -7.86 -26.18 23.96
C LYS A 6 -7.05 -25.16 23.14
N ALA A 7 -5.81 -25.51 22.78
CA ALA A 7 -4.99 -24.74 21.85
C ALA A 7 -5.60 -24.65 20.44
N SER A 8 -6.05 -25.79 19.88
CA SER A 8 -6.71 -25.85 18.56
C SER A 8 -8.00 -25.02 18.49
N LYS A 9 -8.85 -25.07 19.53
CA LYS A 9 -10.06 -24.23 19.61
C LYS A 9 -9.77 -22.74 19.72
N ASN A 10 -8.72 -22.35 20.45
CA ASN A 10 -8.29 -20.94 20.53
C ASN A 10 -7.71 -20.42 19.21
N GLN A 11 -6.99 -21.27 18.45
CA GLN A 11 -6.48 -20.94 17.12
C GLN A 11 -7.61 -20.78 16.10
N SER A 12 -8.58 -21.70 16.11
CA SER A 12 -9.79 -21.63 15.28
C SER A 12 -10.62 -20.38 15.57
N LYS A 13 -10.77 -20.00 16.84
CA LYS A 13 -11.51 -18.79 17.24
C LYS A 13 -10.77 -17.52 16.82
N LYS A 14 -9.46 -17.43 17.04
CA LYS A 14 -8.62 -16.31 16.57
C LYS A 14 -8.64 -16.15 15.04
N ASN A 15 -8.64 -17.25 14.27
CA ASN A 15 -8.79 -17.15 12.81
C ASN A 15 -10.19 -16.67 12.41
N LYS A 16 -11.25 -17.09 13.10
CA LYS A 16 -12.62 -16.58 12.88
C LYS A 16 -12.75 -15.09 13.20
N ASP A 17 -12.13 -14.63 14.28
CA ASP A 17 -12.15 -13.22 14.68
C ASP A 17 -11.33 -12.33 13.73
N LYS A 18 -10.34 -12.89 13.02
CA LYS A 18 -9.56 -12.18 11.98
C LYS A 18 -10.30 -12.05 10.66
N VAL A 19 -11.04 -13.09 10.27
CA VAL A 19 -12.01 -13.01 9.16
C VAL A 19 -13.15 -12.02 9.47
N ALA A 20 -13.40 -11.70 10.75
CA ALA A 20 -14.43 -10.73 11.13
C ALA A 20 -14.00 -9.26 10.91
N ASP A 21 -12.70 -8.95 10.88
CA ASP A 21 -12.21 -7.59 10.66
C ASP A 21 -12.20 -7.21 9.18
N GLU A 22 -11.94 -8.17 8.28
CA GLU A 22 -11.95 -7.92 6.83
C GLU A 22 -13.34 -8.06 6.20
N LYS A 23 -13.58 -7.26 5.17
CA LYS A 23 -14.76 -7.34 4.31
C LYS A 23 -14.46 -8.11 3.04
N GLY A 24 -15.50 -8.73 2.47
CA GLY A 24 -15.40 -9.39 1.17
C GLY A 24 -15.08 -8.41 0.05
N LEU A 25 -14.43 -8.88 -1.02
CA LEU A 25 -13.95 -8.05 -2.12
C LEU A 25 -15.02 -7.76 -3.19
N ASP A 26 -16.12 -8.51 -3.18
CA ASP A 26 -17.19 -8.45 -4.18
C ASP A 26 -18.34 -7.57 -3.69
N PHE A 27 -18.09 -6.26 -3.69
CA PHE A 27 -19.09 -5.23 -3.37
C PHE A 27 -19.20 -4.23 -4.53
N PRO A 28 -20.35 -3.53 -4.65
CA PRO A 28 -20.50 -2.48 -5.66
C PRO A 28 -19.44 -1.39 -5.49
N ARG A 29 -18.81 -0.99 -6.59
CA ARG A 29 -17.85 0.13 -6.63
C ARG A 29 -18.39 1.26 -7.51
N ALA A 30 -18.19 2.49 -7.09
CA ALA A 30 -18.41 3.67 -7.90
C ALA A 30 -17.10 4.04 -8.60
N TRP A 31 -17.12 4.07 -9.93
CA TRP A 31 -15.98 4.49 -10.74
C TRP A 31 -16.31 5.80 -11.45
N VAL A 32 -15.30 6.63 -11.65
CA VAL A 32 -15.37 7.79 -12.55
C VAL A 32 -14.34 7.64 -13.64
N GLU A 33 -14.69 8.07 -14.85
CA GLU A 33 -13.78 8.18 -15.97
C GLU A 33 -13.71 9.63 -16.45
N PHE A 34 -12.50 10.12 -16.71
CA PHE A 34 -12.27 11.46 -17.25
C PHE A 34 -10.99 11.49 -18.10
N PRO A 35 -10.90 12.35 -19.13
CA PRO A 35 -9.68 12.53 -19.91
C PRO A 35 -8.54 13.06 -19.04
N ASP A 36 -7.30 12.65 -19.33
CA ASP A 36 -6.14 13.30 -18.71
C ASP A 36 -5.99 14.73 -19.26
N PRO A 37 -6.01 15.77 -18.41
CA PRO A 37 -5.81 17.15 -18.88
C PRO A 37 -4.43 17.40 -19.50
N ALA A 38 -3.44 16.55 -19.23
CA ALA A 38 -2.08 16.67 -19.73
C ALA A 38 -1.76 15.76 -20.94
N ASP A 39 -2.65 14.81 -21.28
CA ASP A 39 -2.44 13.84 -22.36
C ASP A 39 -3.77 13.42 -23.00
N GLU A 40 -3.99 13.83 -24.25
CA GLU A 40 -5.23 13.56 -24.99
C GLU A 40 -5.40 12.08 -25.39
N GLU A 41 -4.32 11.27 -25.36
CA GLU A 41 -4.35 9.83 -25.65
C GLU A 41 -4.61 8.99 -24.39
N GLN A 42 -4.75 9.64 -23.23
CA GLN A 42 -4.93 9.00 -21.92
C GLN A 42 -6.29 9.32 -21.29
N VAL A 43 -6.87 8.33 -20.62
CA VAL A 43 -8.03 8.50 -19.74
C VAL A 43 -7.75 7.92 -18.36
N PHE A 44 -8.23 8.58 -17.32
CA PHE A 44 -8.22 8.04 -15.97
C PHE A 44 -9.52 7.32 -15.68
N ARG A 45 -9.42 6.17 -15.00
CA ARG A 45 -10.54 5.43 -14.41
C ARG A 45 -10.30 5.28 -12.90
N CYS A 46 -10.96 6.08 -12.09
CA CYS A 46 -10.67 6.18 -10.65
C CYS A 46 -11.78 5.55 -9.79
N ASP A 47 -11.38 4.74 -8.80
CA ASP A 47 -12.27 4.10 -7.84
C ASP A 47 -12.70 5.09 -6.76
N LEU A 48 -13.87 5.70 -6.96
CA LEU A 48 -14.41 6.65 -6.01
C LEU A 48 -14.94 5.98 -4.74
N THR A 49 -15.19 4.67 -4.71
CA THR A 49 -15.51 3.97 -3.46
C THR A 49 -14.28 3.90 -2.56
N TRP A 50 -13.13 3.59 -3.14
CA TRP A 50 -11.86 3.55 -2.43
C TRP A 50 -11.32 4.94 -2.05
N LEU A 51 -11.25 5.85 -3.03
CA LEU A 51 -10.59 7.15 -2.86
C LEU A 51 -11.33 8.08 -1.88
N THR A 52 -12.64 7.88 -1.70
CA THR A 52 -13.41 8.59 -0.68
C THR A 52 -13.58 7.82 0.63
N SER A 53 -12.96 6.64 0.76
CA SER A 53 -13.01 5.85 2.00
C SER A 53 -12.20 6.50 3.13
N ARG A 54 -12.45 6.06 4.36
CA ARG A 54 -11.76 6.54 5.58
C ARG A 54 -10.60 5.65 6.00
N TRP A 55 -9.98 4.96 5.04
CA TRP A 55 -8.80 4.14 5.29
C TRP A 55 -7.60 4.99 5.76
N THR A 56 -6.79 4.43 6.66
CA THR A 56 -5.45 4.91 6.95
C THR A 56 -4.50 3.76 7.32
N CYS A 57 -3.20 3.95 7.13
CA CYS A 57 -2.20 2.98 7.58
C CYS A 57 -2.13 2.96 9.11
N ILE A 58 -2.48 1.83 9.71
CA ILE A 58 -2.44 1.63 11.18
C ILE A 58 -1.17 0.87 11.65
N PHE A 59 -0.07 0.96 10.90
CA PHE A 59 1.21 0.38 11.32
C PHE A 59 1.62 0.93 12.70
N GLY A 60 2.03 0.04 13.61
CA GLY A 60 2.31 0.39 15.02
C GLY A 60 1.07 0.69 15.88
N SER A 61 -0.13 0.79 15.29
CA SER A 61 -1.37 1.20 15.95
C SER A 61 -2.52 0.21 15.74
N GLY A 62 -2.21 -1.08 15.63
CA GLY A 62 -3.21 -2.15 15.45
C GLY A 62 -3.05 -3.00 14.19
N CYS A 63 -2.10 -2.66 13.30
CA CYS A 63 -1.74 -3.49 12.17
C CYS A 63 -1.46 -4.94 12.59
N GLN A 64 -2.08 -5.91 11.91
CA GLN A 64 -1.94 -7.33 12.24
C GLN A 64 -0.82 -8.04 11.46
N GLY A 65 -0.23 -7.35 10.47
CA GLY A 65 0.79 -7.86 9.57
C GLY A 65 0.27 -8.89 8.57
N ILE A 66 0.97 -9.03 7.44
CA ILE A 66 0.59 -9.97 6.39
C ILE A 66 0.99 -11.42 6.70
N GLN A 67 1.84 -11.64 7.71
CA GLN A 67 2.21 -12.97 8.19
C GLN A 67 1.79 -13.18 9.64
N ALA A 68 1.19 -14.34 9.92
CA ALA A 68 0.70 -14.70 11.24
C ALA A 68 1.83 -14.65 12.29
N GLY A 69 1.59 -13.91 13.37
CA GLY A 69 2.56 -13.75 14.46
C GLY A 69 3.65 -12.70 14.21
N ARG A 70 3.63 -12.01 13.05
CA ARG A 70 4.61 -10.99 12.67
C ARG A 70 3.95 -9.62 12.46
N ALA A 71 3.05 -9.25 13.37
CA ALA A 71 2.30 -7.99 13.30
C ALA A 71 3.19 -6.74 13.26
N SER A 72 4.35 -6.79 13.94
CA SER A 72 5.37 -5.73 13.92
C SER A 72 5.99 -5.47 12.55
N ASP A 73 5.80 -6.38 11.60
CA ASP A 73 6.45 -6.31 10.29
C ASP A 73 5.54 -5.70 9.23
N GLY A 74 4.22 -5.62 9.48
CA GLY A 74 3.27 -5.01 8.56
C GLY A 74 3.31 -5.65 7.18
N CYS A 75 3.37 -4.82 6.14
CA CYS A 75 3.58 -5.24 4.75
C CYS A 75 5.06 -5.48 4.40
N CYS A 76 6.01 -5.12 5.26
CA CYS A 76 7.45 -5.25 4.99
C CYS A 76 7.97 -6.70 5.07
N THR A 77 7.13 -7.68 5.43
CA THR A 77 7.53 -9.08 5.61
C THR A 77 8.21 -9.71 4.38
N LEU A 78 7.77 -9.33 3.18
CA LEU A 78 8.22 -9.96 1.94
C LEU A 78 9.46 -9.31 1.32
N GLY A 79 9.87 -8.14 1.80
CA GLY A 79 10.76 -7.28 1.01
C GLY A 79 9.96 -6.43 0.02
N ALA A 80 10.63 -5.87 -0.97
CA ALA A 80 10.05 -4.97 -1.95
C ALA A 80 10.81 -5.13 -3.27
N HIS A 81 10.10 -5.53 -4.33
CA HIS A 81 10.63 -5.52 -5.69
C HIS A 81 10.82 -4.09 -6.17
N PHE A 82 11.85 -3.88 -6.97
CA PHE A 82 12.00 -2.62 -7.70
C PHE A 82 11.14 -2.70 -8.97
N SER A 83 10.53 -1.58 -9.35
CA SER A 83 9.77 -1.49 -10.60
C SER A 83 10.69 -1.58 -11.81
N ASP A 84 11.87 -0.96 -11.72
CA ASP A 84 12.93 -0.96 -12.72
C ASP A 84 14.30 -0.60 -12.10
N GLU A 85 15.32 -0.44 -12.95
CA GLU A 85 16.68 -0.04 -12.53
C GLU A 85 16.72 1.39 -11.95
N ASP A 86 15.83 2.29 -12.40
CA ASP A 86 15.77 3.68 -11.93
C ASP A 86 15.20 3.75 -10.50
N ASP A 87 14.17 2.94 -10.17
CA ASP A 87 13.66 2.77 -8.80
C ASP A 87 14.76 2.24 -7.87
N GLU A 88 15.50 1.22 -8.31
CA GLU A 88 16.62 0.70 -7.52
C GLU A 88 17.68 1.77 -7.27
N GLN A 89 18.10 2.49 -8.32
CA GLN A 89 19.13 3.52 -8.22
C GLN A 89 18.68 4.65 -7.29
N ARG A 90 17.44 5.14 -7.44
CA ARG A 90 16.87 6.16 -6.55
C ARG A 90 16.87 5.70 -5.10
N VAL A 91 16.42 4.47 -4.84
CA VAL A 91 16.46 3.90 -3.47
C VAL A 91 17.90 3.81 -2.96
N ALA A 92 18.85 3.39 -3.78
CA ALA A 92 20.27 3.28 -3.40
C ALA A 92 20.86 4.62 -2.92
N GLU A 93 20.50 5.73 -3.57
CA GLU A 93 20.91 7.08 -3.17
C GLU A 93 20.39 7.45 -1.77
N HIS A 94 19.16 7.05 -1.45
CA HIS A 94 18.59 7.24 -0.12
C HIS A 94 19.18 6.29 0.93
N VAL A 95 19.48 5.04 0.55
CA VAL A 95 20.16 4.07 1.42
C VAL A 95 21.55 4.57 1.83
N ALA A 96 22.29 5.21 0.92
CA ALA A 96 23.59 5.81 1.21
C ALA A 96 23.54 6.93 2.26
N ARG A 97 22.35 7.48 2.53
CA ARG A 97 22.11 8.51 3.56
C ARG A 97 21.67 7.92 4.91
N LEU A 98 21.38 6.62 4.97
CA LEU A 98 21.04 5.95 6.22
C LEU A 98 22.28 5.82 7.11
N THR A 99 22.09 5.97 8.41
CA THR A 99 23.14 5.83 9.42
C THR A 99 22.76 4.76 10.44
N PRO A 100 23.70 4.27 11.28
CA PRO A 100 23.37 3.36 12.38
C PRO A 100 22.31 3.91 13.35
N GLU A 101 22.16 5.23 13.45
CA GLU A 101 21.12 5.87 14.27
C GLU A 101 19.73 5.81 13.61
N LEU A 102 19.63 5.62 12.30
CA LEU A 102 18.36 5.58 11.55
C LEU A 102 17.97 4.17 11.11
N TRP A 103 18.94 3.28 10.95
CA TRP A 103 18.74 1.95 10.41
C TRP A 103 19.39 0.89 11.29
N GLN A 104 18.56 0.08 11.94
CA GLN A 104 18.97 -0.95 12.90
C GLN A 104 19.98 -1.95 12.33
N PHE A 105 19.85 -2.28 11.05
CA PHE A 105 20.69 -3.27 10.37
C PHE A 105 21.68 -2.62 9.41
N HIS A 106 22.06 -1.36 9.67
CA HIS A 106 22.99 -0.60 8.86
C HIS A 106 24.26 -1.38 8.56
N ASP A 107 24.98 -1.87 9.57
CA ASP A 107 26.25 -2.59 9.38
C ASP A 107 26.07 -3.83 8.49
N VAL A 108 25.01 -4.61 8.75
CA VAL A 108 24.69 -5.81 7.95
C VAL A 108 24.41 -5.45 6.50
N GLY A 109 23.60 -4.42 6.25
CA GLY A 109 23.25 -3.99 4.90
C GLY A 109 24.40 -3.30 4.14
N SER A 110 25.27 -2.59 4.85
CA SER A 110 26.46 -1.94 4.28
C SER A 110 27.58 -2.94 3.97
N GLU A 111 27.78 -3.97 4.80
CA GLU A 111 28.86 -4.96 4.61
C GLU A 111 28.50 -6.06 3.61
N SER A 112 27.24 -6.50 3.61
CA SER A 112 26.82 -7.68 2.83
C SER A 112 25.71 -7.39 1.81
N GLY A 113 25.41 -6.11 1.58
CA GLY A 113 24.41 -5.63 0.63
C GLY A 113 22.99 -5.59 1.21
N TRP A 114 22.14 -4.73 0.66
CA TRP A 114 20.75 -4.54 1.12
C TRP A 114 19.70 -5.03 0.11
N THR A 115 20.14 -5.61 -1.01
CA THR A 115 19.30 -6.25 -2.03
C THR A 115 19.53 -7.77 -2.07
N GLN A 116 18.57 -8.50 -2.64
CA GLN A 116 18.70 -9.92 -2.99
C GLN A 116 17.96 -10.20 -4.30
N LEU A 117 18.24 -11.36 -4.91
CA LEU A 117 17.37 -11.93 -5.94
C LEU A 117 16.29 -12.77 -5.27
N ASP A 118 15.09 -12.77 -5.84
CA ASP A 118 14.03 -13.71 -5.47
C ASP A 118 14.19 -15.07 -6.19
N ASP A 119 13.19 -15.94 -6.07
CA ASP A 119 13.20 -17.27 -6.68
C ASP A 119 13.08 -17.23 -8.21
N ASP A 120 12.57 -16.13 -8.77
CA ASP A 120 12.42 -15.89 -10.21
C ASP A 120 13.62 -15.13 -10.80
N GLY A 121 14.58 -14.73 -9.97
CA GLY A 121 15.78 -13.98 -10.36
C GLY A 121 15.59 -12.47 -10.40
N GLU A 122 14.46 -11.97 -9.92
CA GLU A 122 14.11 -10.56 -9.87
C GLU A 122 14.71 -9.88 -8.62
N LYS A 123 15.15 -8.64 -8.78
CA LYS A 123 15.83 -7.92 -7.71
C LYS A 123 14.83 -7.27 -6.75
N GLN A 124 15.10 -7.41 -5.45
CA GLN A 124 14.29 -6.83 -4.38
C GLN A 124 15.14 -6.42 -3.19
N THR A 125 14.58 -5.63 -2.27
CA THR A 125 15.19 -5.39 -0.97
C THR A 125 15.37 -6.72 -0.22
N ARG A 126 16.53 -6.91 0.40
CA ARG A 126 16.88 -8.14 1.12
C ARG A 126 15.96 -8.38 2.31
N ARG A 127 15.58 -9.64 2.50
CA ARG A 127 14.92 -10.09 3.73
C ARG A 127 15.99 -10.48 4.75
N TRP A 128 15.93 -9.86 5.92
CA TRP A 128 16.81 -10.13 7.04
C TRP A 128 15.98 -10.41 8.30
N ASP A 129 16.26 -11.55 8.96
CA ASP A 129 15.50 -12.05 10.11
C ASP A 129 13.98 -12.09 9.89
N GLY A 130 13.60 -12.50 8.67
CA GLY A 130 12.22 -12.78 8.26
C GLY A 130 11.39 -11.59 7.75
N ALA A 131 11.96 -10.39 7.63
CA ALA A 131 11.32 -9.22 7.02
C ALA A 131 12.33 -8.35 6.25
N CYS A 132 11.89 -7.34 5.52
CA CYS A 132 12.75 -6.38 4.84
C CYS A 132 13.86 -5.85 5.77
N ILE A 133 15.08 -5.76 5.25
CA ILE A 133 16.25 -5.29 6.00
C ILE A 133 16.10 -3.84 6.49
N PHE A 134 15.29 -3.03 5.83
CA PHE A 134 15.02 -1.64 6.24
C PHE A 134 13.99 -1.53 7.36
N LEU A 135 13.36 -2.62 7.79
CA LEU A 135 12.39 -2.58 8.89
C LEU A 135 13.12 -2.53 10.25
N ASN A 136 13.13 -1.37 10.89
CA ASN A 136 13.51 -1.24 12.29
C ASN A 136 12.47 -1.93 13.17
N ARG A 137 12.94 -2.77 14.10
CA ARG A 137 12.09 -3.55 15.00
C ARG A 137 11.59 -2.69 16.19
N PRO A 138 10.51 -3.12 16.87
CA PRO A 138 10.07 -2.47 18.11
C PRO A 138 11.21 -2.32 19.12
N GLY A 139 11.34 -1.11 19.68
CA GLY A 139 12.38 -0.76 20.66
C GLY A 139 13.64 -0.15 20.07
N PHE A 140 13.79 -0.08 18.74
CA PHE A 140 14.91 0.64 18.13
C PHE A 140 14.80 2.17 18.36
N PRO A 141 15.87 2.88 18.79
CA PRO A 141 15.79 4.29 19.18
C PRO A 141 15.25 5.25 18.12
N ALA A 142 15.46 4.97 16.83
CA ALA A 142 14.93 5.79 15.74
C ALA A 142 13.41 5.67 15.54
N GLY A 143 12.79 4.66 16.16
CA GLY A 143 11.41 4.25 15.92
C GLY A 143 11.33 2.92 15.15
N ALA A 144 10.23 2.20 15.38
CA ALA A 144 9.88 1.01 14.61
C ALA A 144 9.28 1.40 13.26
N GLY A 145 9.55 0.61 12.21
CA GLY A 145 9.09 0.88 10.85
C GLY A 145 10.24 0.99 9.84
N CYS A 146 9.91 1.36 8.62
CA CYS A 146 10.88 1.45 7.53
C CYS A 146 11.88 2.60 7.78
N SER A 147 13.18 2.31 7.76
CA SER A 147 14.24 3.31 7.93
C SER A 147 14.25 4.36 6.82
N LEU A 148 13.86 4.01 5.58
CA LEU A 148 13.69 4.97 4.48
C LEU A 148 12.52 5.94 4.75
N HIS A 149 11.41 5.44 5.31
CA HIS A 149 10.31 6.30 5.75
C HIS A 149 10.76 7.26 6.87
N ILE A 150 11.51 6.76 7.86
CA ILE A 150 12.06 7.59 8.95
C ILE A 150 13.03 8.64 8.39
N LEU A 151 13.87 8.27 7.42
CA LEU A 151 14.76 9.19 6.72
C LEU A 151 13.99 10.31 6.02
N ALA A 152 12.92 9.98 5.29
CA ALA A 152 12.08 10.96 4.61
C ALA A 152 11.52 11.99 5.60
N LEU A 153 10.85 11.53 6.66
CA LEU A 153 10.25 12.41 7.66
C LEU A 153 11.29 13.29 8.36
N LYS A 154 12.45 12.73 8.72
CA LYS A 154 13.54 13.51 9.34
C LYS A 154 14.17 14.53 8.39
N SER A 155 14.07 14.30 7.09
CA SER A 155 14.57 15.19 6.05
C SER A 155 13.52 16.20 5.55
N GLY A 156 12.29 16.16 6.07
CA GLY A 156 11.18 16.98 5.58
C GLY A 156 10.73 16.61 4.17
N GLN A 157 10.97 15.37 3.75
CA GLN A 157 10.62 14.80 2.44
C GLN A 157 9.37 13.92 2.56
N GLU A 158 8.67 13.73 1.44
CA GLU A 158 7.59 12.75 1.38
C GLU A 158 8.17 11.32 1.38
N PRO A 159 7.54 10.35 2.06
CA PRO A 159 8.02 8.97 2.06
C PRO A 159 8.17 8.35 0.66
N LEU A 160 7.32 8.75 -0.30
CA LEU A 160 7.38 8.30 -1.69
C LEU A 160 8.72 8.61 -2.36
N GLU A 161 9.39 9.69 -1.97
CA GLU A 161 10.67 10.09 -2.58
C GLU A 161 11.77 9.08 -2.24
N THR A 162 11.71 8.49 -1.04
CA THR A 162 12.80 7.67 -0.49
C THR A 162 12.58 6.16 -0.57
N LYS A 163 11.33 5.73 -0.72
CA LYS A 163 10.95 4.32 -0.66
C LYS A 163 10.93 3.70 -2.06
N PRO A 164 11.06 2.36 -2.17
CA PRO A 164 10.79 1.65 -3.42
C PRO A 164 9.37 1.88 -3.91
N ASP A 165 9.15 1.82 -5.22
CA ASP A 165 7.87 2.11 -5.86
C ASP A 165 6.71 1.32 -5.28
N VAL A 166 6.87 0.01 -5.21
CA VAL A 166 5.85 -0.90 -4.66
C VAL A 166 5.50 -0.58 -3.20
N CYS A 167 6.42 0.01 -2.44
CA CYS A 167 6.24 0.30 -1.02
C CYS A 167 5.50 1.61 -0.73
N TRP A 168 5.68 2.63 -1.55
CA TRP A 168 4.98 3.91 -1.37
C TRP A 168 3.65 3.93 -2.10
N GLN A 169 3.53 3.20 -3.22
CA GLN A 169 2.27 3.11 -3.94
C GLN A 169 1.18 2.44 -3.10
N LEU A 170 1.52 1.45 -2.27
CA LEU A 170 0.56 0.84 -1.36
C LEU A 170 -0.10 1.88 -0.42
N PRO A 171 -1.43 1.85 -0.27
CA PRO A 171 -2.41 0.89 -0.80
C PRO A 171 -3.10 1.32 -2.11
N ILE A 172 -2.57 2.31 -2.84
CA ILE A 172 -3.08 2.67 -4.16
C ILE A 172 -2.58 1.66 -5.19
N ARG A 173 -3.49 1.15 -6.02
CA ARG A 173 -3.17 0.32 -7.17
C ARG A 173 -3.35 1.13 -8.44
N ARG A 174 -2.29 1.18 -9.25
CA ARG A 174 -2.30 1.73 -10.60
C ARG A 174 -2.19 0.61 -11.63
N THR A 175 -3.06 0.60 -12.63
CA THR A 175 -2.98 -0.33 -13.76
C THR A 175 -3.16 0.39 -15.08
N TYR A 176 -2.73 -0.25 -16.16
CA TYR A 176 -2.73 0.31 -17.51
C TYR A 176 -3.38 -0.68 -18.47
N ASP A 177 -4.37 -0.21 -19.22
CA ASP A 177 -5.06 -1.01 -20.24
C ASP A 177 -5.20 -0.18 -21.51
N TRP A 178 -4.85 -0.75 -22.65
CA TRP A 178 -5.15 -0.13 -23.94
C TRP A 178 -6.58 -0.49 -24.37
N ILE A 179 -7.39 0.52 -24.66
CA ILE A 179 -8.78 0.35 -25.10
C ILE A 179 -8.92 0.78 -26.55
N ASP A 180 -9.30 -0.16 -27.42
CA ASP A 180 -9.75 0.12 -28.77
C ASP A 180 -11.22 0.55 -28.74
N ARG A 181 -11.52 1.73 -29.30
CA ARG A 181 -12.87 2.32 -29.31
C ARG A 181 -13.58 2.06 -30.65
N PRO A 182 -14.93 2.10 -30.67
CA PRO A 182 -15.69 1.86 -31.91
C PRO A 182 -15.52 2.92 -33.00
N ASP A 183 -14.86 4.05 -32.71
CA ASP A 183 -14.55 5.14 -33.64
C ASP A 183 -13.12 5.03 -34.22
N ASP A 184 -12.53 3.83 -34.16
CA ASP A 184 -11.18 3.51 -34.62
C ASP A 184 -10.05 4.26 -33.88
N THR A 185 -10.36 4.91 -32.74
CA THR A 185 -9.35 5.47 -31.85
C THR A 185 -8.89 4.46 -30.80
N ARG A 186 -7.69 4.67 -30.27
CA ARG A 186 -7.12 3.86 -29.19
C ARG A 186 -6.66 4.78 -28.08
N VAL A 187 -6.98 4.45 -26.84
CA VAL A 187 -6.57 5.21 -25.66
C VAL A 187 -5.91 4.35 -24.61
N LEU A 188 -4.99 4.94 -23.85
CA LEU A 188 -4.44 4.35 -22.65
C LEU A 188 -5.38 4.67 -21.48
N GLN A 189 -6.01 3.65 -20.90
CA GLN A 189 -6.74 3.78 -19.65
C GLN A 189 -5.80 3.52 -18.47
N VAL A 190 -5.59 4.55 -17.65
CA VAL A 190 -4.90 4.42 -16.36
C VAL A 190 -5.95 4.28 -15.26
N SER A 191 -6.00 3.12 -14.62
CA SER A 191 -6.91 2.91 -13.48
C SER A 191 -6.21 3.19 -12.16
N ILE A 192 -6.87 3.92 -11.26
CA ILE A 192 -6.41 4.20 -9.90
C ILE A 192 -7.45 3.65 -8.92
N GLY A 193 -7.07 2.71 -8.08
CA GLY A 193 -8.01 2.08 -7.14
C GLY A 193 -7.35 1.47 -5.92
N GLU A 194 -8.13 0.64 -5.22
CA GLU A 194 -7.68 -0.08 -4.04
C GLU A 194 -6.70 -1.20 -4.41
N TYR A 195 -5.56 -1.25 -3.72
CA TYR A 195 -4.69 -2.42 -3.72
C TYR A 195 -5.27 -3.48 -2.79
N ASP A 196 -6.26 -4.22 -3.27
CA ASP A 196 -6.86 -5.33 -2.53
C ASP A 196 -5.99 -6.60 -2.58
N ARG A 197 -6.47 -7.69 -1.96
CA ARG A 197 -5.75 -8.97 -1.97
C ARG A 197 -5.45 -9.51 -3.37
N ARG A 198 -6.26 -9.22 -4.39
CA ARG A 198 -6.01 -9.68 -5.78
C ARG A 198 -4.82 -8.96 -6.40
N GLY A 199 -4.49 -7.76 -5.93
CA GLY A 199 -3.28 -7.03 -6.33
C GLY A 199 -1.99 -7.79 -6.00
N TRP A 200 -2.02 -8.73 -5.07
CA TRP A 200 -0.87 -9.59 -4.71
C TRP A 200 -0.78 -10.87 -5.56
N GLY A 201 -1.60 -10.99 -6.61
CA GLY A 201 -1.74 -12.23 -7.36
C GLY A 201 -2.37 -13.36 -6.51
N PRO A 202 -2.18 -14.63 -6.89
CA PRO A 202 -2.78 -15.76 -6.18
C PRO A 202 -2.41 -15.82 -4.69
N GLY A 203 -1.18 -15.44 -4.33
CA GLY A 203 -0.68 -15.44 -2.95
C GLY A 203 -1.35 -14.41 -2.02
N GLY A 204 -2.07 -13.44 -2.58
CA GLY A 204 -2.84 -12.46 -1.80
C GLY A 204 -3.93 -13.06 -0.92
N HIS A 205 -4.46 -14.21 -1.30
CA HIS A 205 -5.45 -14.94 -0.50
C HIS A 205 -4.83 -15.64 0.72
N ASP A 206 -3.52 -15.86 0.71
CA ASP A 206 -2.79 -16.47 1.82
C ASP A 206 -2.28 -15.43 2.84
N LEU A 207 -2.41 -14.13 2.55
CA LEU A 207 -2.05 -13.09 3.51
C LEU A 207 -2.89 -13.24 4.78
N HIS A 208 -2.20 -13.14 5.91
CA HIS A 208 -2.81 -13.30 7.21
C HIS A 208 -3.90 -12.28 7.51
N TRP A 209 -3.66 -11.05 7.08
CA TRP A 209 -4.54 -9.90 7.23
C TRP A 209 -4.13 -8.84 6.20
N TRP A 210 -5.10 -8.11 5.66
CA TRP A 210 -4.84 -7.04 4.70
C TRP A 210 -5.60 -5.77 5.07
N CYS A 211 -4.91 -4.63 5.11
CA CYS A 211 -5.43 -3.43 5.74
C CYS A 211 -6.53 -2.72 4.93
N THR A 212 -6.52 -2.81 3.61
CA THR A 212 -7.47 -2.08 2.76
C THR A 212 -8.89 -2.63 2.86
N SER A 213 -9.02 -3.92 3.18
CA SER A 213 -10.30 -4.60 3.42
C SER A 213 -10.70 -4.61 4.89
N ALA A 214 -9.86 -4.15 5.82
CA ALA A 214 -10.05 -4.33 7.25
C ALA A 214 -10.75 -3.13 7.92
N THR A 215 -11.87 -3.37 8.59
CA THR A 215 -12.63 -2.32 9.31
C THR A 215 -11.79 -1.56 10.33
N SER A 216 -10.83 -2.24 10.98
CA SER A 216 -9.93 -1.62 11.95
C SER A 216 -9.02 -0.54 11.36
N ALA A 217 -8.78 -0.54 10.04
CA ALA A 217 -8.02 0.49 9.35
C ALA A 217 -8.89 1.62 8.77
N HIS A 218 -10.22 1.51 8.90
CA HIS A 218 -11.18 2.47 8.35
C HIS A 218 -11.83 3.29 9.47
N GLY A 219 -11.33 4.50 9.66
CA GLY A 219 -11.79 5.41 10.72
C GLY A 219 -11.06 6.76 10.74
N ALA A 220 -10.31 7.07 9.69
CA ALA A 220 -9.56 8.31 9.57
C ALA A 220 -10.48 9.52 9.39
N GLY A 221 -10.05 10.68 9.90
CA GLY A 221 -10.79 11.93 9.77
C GLY A 221 -10.80 12.48 8.35
N GLU A 222 -9.79 12.16 7.55
CA GLU A 222 -9.66 12.56 6.15
C GLU A 222 -9.81 11.35 5.21
N PRO A 223 -10.39 11.51 4.02
CA PRO A 223 -10.50 10.43 3.05
C PRO A 223 -9.16 10.18 2.35
N VAL A 224 -9.05 9.03 1.68
CA VAL A 224 -7.82 8.61 0.99
C VAL A 224 -7.32 9.68 -0.01
N TYR A 225 -8.20 10.27 -0.84
CA TYR A 225 -7.75 11.26 -1.83
C TYR A 225 -7.09 12.52 -1.23
N VAL A 226 -7.40 12.84 0.03
CA VAL A 226 -6.78 13.95 0.77
C VAL A 226 -5.49 13.47 1.45
N SER A 227 -5.59 12.38 2.22
CA SER A 227 -4.46 11.88 3.00
C SER A 227 -3.29 11.35 2.16
N TYR A 228 -3.56 10.88 0.93
CA TYR A 228 -2.59 10.38 -0.06
C TYR A 228 -2.36 11.36 -1.21
N ARG A 229 -2.49 12.67 -0.93
CA ARG A 229 -2.30 13.74 -1.94
C ARG A 229 -0.96 13.61 -2.68
N ALA A 230 0.13 13.34 -1.96
CA ALA A 230 1.47 13.31 -2.54
C ALA A 230 1.61 12.13 -3.52
N GLU A 231 1.24 10.94 -3.08
CA GLU A 231 1.28 9.71 -3.88
C GLU A 231 0.35 9.80 -5.09
N LEU A 232 -0.87 10.32 -4.91
CA LEU A 232 -1.78 10.52 -6.04
C LEU A 232 -1.21 11.56 -7.01
N THR A 233 -0.69 12.69 -6.53
CA THR A 233 -0.08 13.69 -7.42
C THR A 233 1.08 13.10 -8.22
N GLU A 234 1.90 12.24 -7.62
CA GLU A 234 2.99 11.53 -8.32
C GLU A 234 2.44 10.54 -9.37
N LEU A 235 1.38 9.80 -9.04
CA LEU A 235 0.85 8.74 -9.90
C LEU A 235 0.10 9.24 -11.15
N MET A 236 -0.53 10.41 -11.10
CA MET A 236 -1.38 10.95 -12.19
C MET A 236 -0.97 12.35 -12.64
N GLY A 237 -0.03 13.01 -11.95
CA GLY A 237 0.31 14.40 -12.20
C GLY A 237 -0.66 15.40 -11.54
N PRO A 238 -0.23 16.66 -11.36
CA PRO A 238 -0.97 17.66 -10.59
C PRO A 238 -2.30 18.08 -11.23
N GLN A 239 -2.40 18.06 -12.56
CA GLN A 239 -3.61 18.48 -13.27
C GLN A 239 -4.72 17.43 -13.14
N ALA A 240 -4.40 16.16 -13.33
CA ALA A 240 -5.34 15.06 -13.14
C ALA A 240 -5.74 14.92 -11.67
N TYR A 241 -4.81 15.08 -10.73
CA TYR A 241 -5.14 15.08 -9.30
C TYR A 241 -6.13 16.19 -8.94
N ALA A 242 -5.94 17.40 -9.47
CA ALA A 242 -6.88 18.50 -9.24
C ALA A 242 -8.29 18.20 -9.79
N GLU A 243 -8.40 17.47 -10.90
CA GLU A 243 -9.70 17.04 -11.43
C GLU A 243 -10.33 15.93 -10.56
N LEU A 244 -9.53 14.93 -10.16
CA LEU A 244 -9.97 13.88 -9.24
C LEU A 244 -10.53 14.46 -7.94
N VAL A 245 -9.88 15.48 -7.35
CA VAL A 245 -10.34 16.15 -6.13
C VAL A 245 -11.76 16.68 -6.30
N LYS A 246 -12.06 17.38 -7.40
CA LYS A 246 -13.41 17.90 -7.66
C LYS A 246 -14.46 16.79 -7.72
N LEU A 247 -14.12 15.67 -8.34
CA LEU A 247 -15.01 14.51 -8.49
C LEU A 247 -15.24 13.81 -7.14
N CYS A 248 -14.20 13.67 -6.33
CA CYS A 248 -14.29 13.15 -4.96
C CYS A 248 -15.12 14.07 -4.05
N GLU A 249 -14.91 15.37 -4.10
CA GLU A 249 -15.69 16.37 -3.35
C GLU A 249 -17.16 16.36 -3.76
N ALA A 250 -17.45 16.35 -5.06
CA ALA A 250 -18.82 16.26 -5.58
C ALA A 250 -19.53 14.98 -5.10
N ARG A 251 -18.82 13.86 -5.07
CA ARG A 251 -19.35 12.59 -4.54
C ARG A 251 -19.64 12.68 -3.04
N LEU A 252 -18.73 13.24 -2.26
CA LEU A 252 -18.92 13.39 -0.81
C LEU A 252 -20.04 14.38 -0.46
N ALA A 253 -20.27 15.38 -1.30
CA ALA A 253 -21.37 16.34 -1.17
C ALA A 253 -22.74 15.77 -1.65
N SER A 254 -22.75 14.62 -2.33
CA SER A 254 -23.98 14.01 -2.84
C SER A 254 -24.89 13.54 -1.71
N LEU A 255 -26.18 13.83 -1.83
CA LEU A 255 -27.22 13.37 -0.89
C LEU A 255 -27.68 11.94 -1.17
N LEU A 256 -27.22 11.33 -2.27
CA LEU A 256 -27.57 9.96 -2.63
C LEU A 256 -26.49 8.99 -2.15
N PRO A 257 -26.87 7.90 -1.46
CA PRO A 257 -25.92 6.85 -1.13
C PRO A 257 -25.43 6.19 -2.42
N MET A 258 -24.14 6.26 -2.67
CA MET A 258 -23.51 5.65 -3.83
C MET A 258 -22.37 4.74 -3.36
N ALA A 259 -22.58 3.43 -3.30
CA ALA A 259 -21.52 2.44 -3.07
C ALA A 259 -20.46 2.84 -2.00
N PRO A 260 -20.83 2.98 -0.71
CA PRO A 260 -19.85 3.24 0.35
C PRO A 260 -18.87 2.07 0.47
N HIS A 261 -17.64 2.34 0.91
CA HIS A 261 -16.66 1.28 1.12
C HIS A 261 -17.14 0.39 2.29
N PRO A 262 -17.22 -0.94 2.13
CA PRO A 262 -17.85 -1.81 3.14
C PRO A 262 -17.07 -1.87 4.46
N ALA A 263 -15.79 -1.49 4.43
CA ALA A 263 -14.96 -1.41 5.63
C ALA A 263 -15.12 -0.09 6.40
N ASP A 264 -15.70 0.95 5.79
CA ASP A 264 -15.99 2.20 6.52
C ASP A 264 -17.09 1.98 7.58
N PRO A 265 -17.08 2.77 8.68
CA PRO A 265 -18.18 2.81 9.63
C PRO A 265 -19.51 3.18 8.94
N ALA A 266 -20.61 2.59 9.42
CA ALA A 266 -21.96 2.92 8.98
C ALA A 266 -22.44 4.26 9.54
#